data_AF-A0A6N6KAJ5-F1
#
_entry.id   AF-A0A6N6KAJ5-F1
#
_cell.length_a   1.000
_cell.length_b   1.000
_cell.length_c   1.000
_cell.angle_alpha   90.00
_cell.angle_beta   90.00
_cell.angle_gamma   90.00
#
_symmetry.space_group_name_H-M   'P 1'
#
loop_
_entity.id
_entity.type
_entity.pdbx_description
1 polymer ?
#
loop_
_entity_poly.entity_id
_entity_poly.type
_entity_poly.pdbx_seq_one_letter_code
_entity_poly.pdbx_strand_id
1 'polypeptide(L)'
;MWNVLSEEARKDIIKNSAGVKFPAYLNLPFGAGLKYMFESDKDISIFGNTGVAISFLKMTKYRRKEAGVVVSTTKYDLSTSLGFQIGVGVVLKNDVEVSLNYIGLGNHDIQGEYDNEPYSGTFELKRKIDILTLTVGSKF
;
A
#
# COMPACT_ATOMS: atom_id res chain seq x y z
N MET A 1 1.47 -9.69 11.32
CA MET A 1 1.33 -9.89 12.79
C MET A 1 -0.10 -9.56 13.28
N TRP A 2 -1.16 -9.95 12.55
CA TRP A 2 -2.57 -9.81 12.97
C TRP A 2 -3.34 -11.15 12.90
N ASN A 3 -2.82 -12.12 12.13
CA ASN A 3 -3.39 -13.46 11.97
C ASN A 3 -2.97 -14.48 13.03
N VAL A 4 -2.28 -14.05 14.10
CA VAL A 4 -1.73 -14.94 15.15
C VAL A 4 -2.43 -14.73 16.51
N LEU A 5 -3.35 -13.77 16.62
CA LEU A 5 -4.04 -13.47 17.88
C LEU A 5 -5.43 -14.12 17.90
N SER A 6 -5.75 -14.82 19.01
CA SER A 6 -7.07 -15.40 19.25
C SER A 6 -8.17 -14.32 19.31
N GLU A 7 -9.40 -14.71 18.99
CA GLU A 7 -10.61 -13.86 19.06
C GLU A 7 -10.76 -13.13 20.41
N GLU A 8 -10.38 -13.80 21.50
CA GLU A 8 -10.45 -13.27 22.87
C GLU A 8 -9.42 -12.16 23.09
N ALA A 9 -8.18 -12.35 22.64
CA ALA A 9 -7.15 -11.32 22.70
C ALA A 9 -7.51 -10.08 21.86
N ARG A 10 -8.20 -10.28 20.73
CA ARG A 10 -8.72 -9.17 19.91
C ARG A 10 -9.80 -8.38 20.67
N LYS A 11 -10.76 -9.07 21.30
CA LYS A 11 -11.84 -8.43 22.05
C LYS A 11 -11.34 -7.66 23.28
N ASP A 12 -10.34 -8.17 23.99
CA ASP A 12 -9.74 -7.47 25.13
C ASP A 12 -8.94 -6.22 24.72
N ILE A 13 -8.20 -6.26 23.60
CA ILE A 13 -7.52 -5.08 23.05
C ILE A 13 -8.54 -4.01 22.63
N ILE A 14 -9.66 -4.42 22.04
CA ILE A 14 -10.73 -3.50 21.64
C ILE A 14 -11.40 -2.87 22.88
N LYS A 15 -11.62 -3.66 23.95
CA LYS A 15 -12.25 -3.20 25.20
C LYS A 15 -11.35 -2.28 26.04
N ASN A 16 -10.02 -2.43 25.95
CA ASN A 16 -8.99 -1.58 26.58
C ASN A 16 -8.33 -0.57 25.63
N SER A 17 -8.92 -0.32 24.46
CA SER A 17 -8.30 0.41 23.34
C SER A 17 -8.04 1.91 23.58
N ALA A 18 -8.48 2.48 24.72
CA ALA A 18 -8.26 3.89 25.06
C ALA A 18 -6.77 4.32 25.06
N GLY A 19 -5.83 3.36 25.10
CA GLY A 19 -4.38 3.61 25.07
C GLY A 19 -3.63 3.15 23.82
N VAL A 20 -4.27 2.51 22.83
CA VAL A 20 -3.57 1.88 21.69
C VAL A 20 -3.64 2.74 20.43
N LYS A 21 -2.49 3.11 19.86
CA LYS A 21 -2.39 3.76 18.54
C LYS A 21 -1.79 2.79 17.52
N PHE A 22 -2.64 2.32 16.61
CA PHE A 22 -2.25 1.42 15.53
C PHE A 22 -1.40 2.14 14.46
N PRO A 23 -0.45 1.44 13.82
CA PRO A 23 0.34 2.01 12.74
C PRO A 23 -0.52 2.21 11.50
N ALA A 24 -0.51 3.42 10.96
CA ALA A 24 -1.01 3.73 9.62
C ALA A 24 0.07 3.42 8.59
N TYR A 25 -0.36 3.07 7.38
CA TYR A 25 0.51 2.77 6.24
C TYR A 25 0.39 3.91 5.23
N LEU A 26 1.53 4.48 4.85
CA LEU A 26 1.63 5.42 3.75
C LEU A 26 2.49 4.80 2.66
N ASN A 27 1.90 4.60 1.48
CA ASN A 27 2.59 4.08 0.32
C ASN A 27 2.54 5.12 -0.81
N LEU A 28 3.71 5.56 -1.27
CA LEU A 28 3.86 6.55 -2.32
C LEU A 28 4.56 5.90 -3.53
N PRO A 29 3.79 5.37 -4.49
CA PRO A 29 4.33 4.90 -5.75
C PRO A 29 4.53 6.05 -6.73
N PHE A 30 5.71 6.10 -7.34
CA PHE A 30 6.03 6.97 -8.48
C PHE A 30 6.36 6.08 -9.67
N GLY A 31 5.71 6.32 -10.81
CA GLY A 31 5.88 5.50 -12.00
C GLY A 31 6.04 6.31 -13.26
N ALA A 32 6.74 5.72 -14.22
CA ALA A 32 6.85 6.21 -15.59
C ALA A 32 6.59 5.05 -16.55
N GLY A 33 6.03 5.35 -17.72
CA GLY A 33 5.61 4.31 -18.65
C GLY A 33 5.27 4.82 -20.02
N LEU A 34 4.94 3.88 -20.89
CA LEU A 34 4.50 4.09 -22.26
C LEU A 34 3.03 3.70 -22.37
N LYS A 35 2.26 4.54 -23.06
CA LYS A 35 0.89 4.27 -23.48
C LYS A 35 0.89 4.11 -25.00
N TYR A 36 0.48 2.95 -25.48
CA TYR A 36 0.31 2.67 -26.90
C TYR A 36 -1.18 2.63 -27.22
N MET A 37 -1.62 3.47 -28.15
CA MET A 37 -3.01 3.56 -28.59
C MET A 37 -3.17 2.93 -29.96
N PHE A 38 -4.16 2.06 -30.09
CA PHE A 38 -4.58 1.41 -31.31
C PHE A 38 -6.01 1.86 -31.65
N GLU A 39 -6.12 2.60 -32.74
CA GLU A 39 -7.41 3.05 -33.26
C GLU A 39 -8.08 1.88 -33.99
N SER A 40 -9.09 1.28 -33.35
CA SER A 40 -9.79 0.12 -33.91
C SER A 40 -10.91 0.54 -34.87
N ASP A 41 -11.61 1.63 -34.54
CA ASP A 41 -12.68 2.23 -35.34
C ASP A 41 -12.82 3.73 -34.99
N LYS A 42 -13.63 4.48 -35.74
CA LYS A 42 -13.91 5.91 -35.52
C LYS A 42 -14.51 6.22 -34.16
N ASP A 43 -15.14 5.23 -33.52
CA ASP A 43 -15.88 5.40 -32.27
C ASP A 43 -15.18 4.75 -31.07
N ILE A 44 -14.21 3.87 -31.30
CA ILE A 44 -13.54 3.09 -30.25
C ILE A 44 -12.04 2.97 -30.54
N SER A 45 -11.24 3.41 -29.58
CA SER A 45 -9.80 3.16 -29.53
C SER A 45 -9.47 2.26 -28.36
N ILE A 46 -8.50 1.36 -28.53
CA ILE A 46 -7.98 0.50 -27.48
C ILE A 46 -6.58 0.99 -27.14
N PHE A 47 -6.15 0.90 -25.88
CA PHE A 47 -4.77 1.19 -25.53
C PHE A 47 -4.21 0.17 -24.54
N GLY A 48 -2.89 0.01 -24.59
CA GLY A 48 -2.10 -0.69 -23.61
C GLY A 48 -1.15 0.27 -22.89
N ASN A 49 -0.98 0.05 -21.60
CA ASN A 49 -0.03 0.77 -20.75
C ASN A 49 1.00 -0.22 -20.23
N THR A 50 2.27 0.19 -20.22
CA THR A 50 3.34 -0.54 -19.55
C THR A 50 4.34 0.43 -18.94
N GLY A 51 5.01 0.04 -17.87
CA GLY A 51 6.01 0.90 -17.26
C GLY A 51 6.64 0.32 -16.01
N VAL A 52 7.52 1.12 -15.42
CA VAL A 52 8.23 0.83 -14.17
C VAL A 52 7.75 1.79 -13.08
N ALA A 53 7.86 1.34 -11.84
CA ALA A 53 7.52 2.14 -10.67
C ALA A 53 8.58 1.98 -9.58
N ILE A 54 8.72 3.01 -8.76
CA ILE A 54 9.41 2.95 -7.47
C ILE A 54 8.38 3.27 -6.39
N SER A 55 8.35 2.46 -5.35
CA SER A 55 7.40 2.55 -4.26
C SER A 55 8.13 2.88 -2.96
N PHE A 56 7.63 3.87 -2.23
CA PHE A 56 8.11 4.22 -0.90
C PHE A 56 7.02 3.91 0.14
N LEU A 57 7.30 2.95 1.01
CA LEU A 57 6.40 2.53 2.09
C LEU A 57 6.92 3.02 3.43
N LYS A 58 6.09 3.79 4.15
CA LYS A 58 6.33 4.20 5.53
C LYS A 58 5.19 3.75 6.42
N MET A 59 5.53 3.16 7.56
CA MET A 59 4.56 2.88 8.62
C MET A 59 4.75 3.88 9.76
N THR A 60 3.66 4.39 10.31
CA THR A 60 3.73 5.24 11.51
C THR A 60 4.09 4.39 12.74
N LYS A 61 4.58 5.04 13.79
CA LYS A 61 4.94 4.35 15.04
C LYS A 61 3.70 3.69 15.66
N TYR A 62 3.84 2.45 16.10
CA TYR A 62 2.88 1.83 17.01
C TYR A 62 3.18 2.30 18.44
N ARG A 63 2.14 2.63 19.20
CA ARG A 63 2.27 2.99 20.62
C ARG A 63 1.18 2.32 21.43
N ARG A 64 1.56 1.65 22.50
CA ARG A 64 0.63 1.17 23.53
C ARG A 64 0.85 1.98 24.80
N LYS A 65 -0.24 2.52 25.34
CA LYS A 65 -0.28 3.17 26.65
C LYS A 65 -1.09 2.34 27.63
N GLU A 66 -0.59 2.24 28.86
CA GLU A 66 -1.31 1.69 30.01
C GLU A 66 -1.30 2.74 31.11
N ALA A 67 -2.47 3.05 31.68
CA ALA A 67 -2.64 4.10 32.68
C ALA A 67 -2.00 5.47 32.31
N GLY A 68 -1.94 5.80 31.01
CA GLY A 68 -1.34 7.04 30.50
C GLY A 68 0.17 6.99 30.21
N VAL A 69 0.87 5.94 30.67
CA VAL A 69 2.30 5.71 30.46
C VAL A 69 2.53 4.91 29.18
N VAL A 70 3.51 5.28 28.37
CA VAL A 70 3.88 4.53 27.15
C VAL A 70 4.66 3.28 27.59
N VAL A 71 4.07 2.11 27.38
CA VAL A 71 4.67 0.80 27.76
C VAL A 71 5.32 0.08 26.59
N SER A 72 5.05 0.52 25.37
CA SER A 72 5.58 -0.09 24.16
C SER A 72 5.61 0.92 23.00
N THR A 73 6.74 1.01 22.31
CA THR A 73 6.87 1.76 21.06
C THR A 73 7.51 0.88 20.00
N THR A 74 6.88 0.80 18.82
CA THR A 74 7.50 0.20 17.63
C THR A 74 7.72 1.28 16.58
N LYS A 75 8.95 1.40 16.10
CA LYS A 75 9.33 2.28 14.99
C LYS A 75 9.55 1.44 13.74
N TYR A 76 9.23 2.00 12.59
CA TYR A 76 9.40 1.37 11.29
C TYR A 76 10.21 2.30 10.39
N ASP A 77 11.17 1.76 9.67
CA ASP A 77 11.98 2.50 8.72
C ASP A 77 11.25 2.68 7.38
N LEU A 78 11.78 3.57 6.55
CA LEU A 78 11.27 3.75 5.20
C LEU A 78 11.72 2.55 4.37
N SER A 79 10.78 1.87 3.70
CA SER A 79 11.06 0.74 2.83
C SER A 79 10.83 1.14 1.38
N THR A 80 11.81 0.91 0.52
CA THR A 80 11.74 1.22 -0.91
C THR A 80 11.73 -0.06 -1.72
N SER A 81 10.89 -0.12 -2.76
CA SER A 81 10.82 -1.27 -3.66
C SER A 81 10.62 -0.84 -5.11
N LEU A 82 11.14 -1.63 -6.04
CA LEU A 82 10.90 -1.46 -7.47
C LEU A 82 9.67 -2.26 -7.88
N GLY A 83 8.94 -1.70 -8.83
CA GLY A 83 7.70 -2.25 -9.32
C GLY A 83 7.53 -2.06 -10.83
N PHE A 84 6.42 -2.59 -11.32
CA PHE A 84 6.00 -2.45 -12.69
C PHE A 84 4.51 -2.10 -12.75
N GLN A 85 4.11 -1.53 -13.87
CA GLN A 85 2.71 -1.27 -14.19
C GLN A 85 2.39 -1.88 -15.56
N ILE A 86 1.23 -2.49 -15.65
CA ILE A 86 0.64 -2.93 -16.92
C ILE A 86 -0.86 -2.63 -16.88
N GLY A 87 -1.41 -2.22 -18.01
CA GLY A 87 -2.83 -1.91 -18.10
C GLY A 87 -3.35 -2.00 -19.51
N VAL A 88 -4.66 -2.15 -19.61
CA VAL A 88 -5.39 -2.10 -20.87
C VAL A 88 -6.63 -1.24 -20.67
N GLY A 89 -7.05 -0.56 -21.73
CA GLY A 89 -8.26 0.23 -21.67
C GLY A 89 -8.82 0.57 -23.04
N VAL A 90 -9.98 1.20 -23.00
CA VAL A 90 -10.71 1.66 -24.17
C VAL A 90 -11.02 3.13 -24.02
N VAL A 91 -10.99 3.85 -25.12
CA VAL A 91 -11.45 5.23 -25.25
C VAL A 91 -12.63 5.22 -26.22
N LEU A 92 -13.76 5.74 -25.75
CA LEU A 92 -14.97 5.90 -26.53
C LEU A 92 -14.98 7.28 -27.21
N LYS A 93 -15.74 7.41 -28.31
CA LYS A 93 -15.90 8.65 -29.09
C LYS A 93 -16.16 9.92 -28.28
N ASN A 94 -16.84 9.79 -27.14
CA ASN A 94 -17.18 10.91 -26.25
C ASN A 94 -16.04 11.26 -25.28
N ASP A 95 -14.80 10.89 -25.62
CA ASP A 95 -13.59 11.06 -24.80
C ASP A 95 -13.67 10.43 -23.41
N VAL A 96 -14.55 9.43 -23.23
CA VAL A 96 -14.64 8.62 -22.02
C VAL A 96 -13.63 7.49 -22.11
N GLU A 97 -12.75 7.39 -21.12
CA GLU A 97 -11.74 6.35 -20.97
C GLU A 97 -12.15 5.37 -19.87
N VAL A 98 -12.09 4.08 -20.15
CA VAL A 98 -12.24 3.02 -19.15
C VAL A 98 -10.98 2.15 -19.20
N SER A 99 -10.34 1.93 -18.06
CA SER A 99 -9.13 1.10 -18.00
C SER A 99 -9.05 0.20 -16.78
N LEU A 100 -8.42 -0.95 -16.99
CA LEU A 100 -8.00 -1.87 -15.94
C LEU A 100 -6.47 -1.82 -15.88
N ASN A 101 -5.94 -1.41 -14.73
CA ASN A 101 -4.50 -1.29 -14.52
C ASN A 101 -4.08 -2.14 -13.32
N TYR A 102 -2.98 -2.86 -13.47
CA TYR A 102 -2.30 -3.60 -12.41
C TYR A 102 -0.93 -2.95 -12.17
N ILE A 103 -0.66 -2.63 -10.91
CA ILE A 103 0.61 -2.07 -10.46
C ILE A 103 1.19 -3.00 -9.40
N GLY A 104 2.22 -3.75 -9.77
CA GLY A 104 2.98 -4.57 -8.84
C GLY A 104 4.13 -3.76 -8.26
N LEU A 105 4.04 -3.36 -6.99
CA LEU A 105 5.01 -2.48 -6.32
C LEU A 105 6.14 -3.25 -5.61
N GLY A 106 6.24 -4.55 -5.89
CA GLY A 106 7.32 -5.40 -5.38
C GLY A 106 7.17 -5.78 -3.91
N ASN A 107 8.24 -6.36 -3.38
CA ASN A 107 8.36 -6.71 -1.96
C ASN A 107 9.06 -5.56 -1.23
N HIS A 108 8.41 -5.03 -0.21
CA HIS A 108 8.99 -4.08 0.72
C HIS A 108 9.61 -4.83 1.90
N ASP A 109 10.92 -4.69 2.06
CA ASP A 109 11.63 -5.12 3.25
C ASP A 109 11.50 -4.02 4.31
N ILE A 110 10.62 -4.25 5.28
CA ILE A 110 10.29 -3.32 6.35
C ILE A 110 11.13 -3.70 7.56
N GLN A 111 12.06 -2.84 7.91
CA GLN A 111 12.85 -2.95 9.12
C GLN A 111 12.28 -2.05 10.21
N GLY A 112 12.54 -2.40 11.46
CA GLY A 112 12.12 -1.57 12.57
C GLY A 112 12.68 -2.03 13.90
N GLU A 113 12.40 -1.22 14.91
CA GLU A 113 12.82 -1.40 16.28
C GLU A 113 11.58 -1.44 17.18
N TYR A 114 11.59 -2.33 18.17
CA TYR A 114 10.62 -2.30 19.26
C TYR A 114 11.32 -2.03 20.57
N ASP A 115 10.65 -1.27 21.42
CA ASP A 115 11.07 -0.93 22.76
C ASP A 115 9.90 -1.21 23.70
N ASN A 116 10.02 -2.33 24.43
CA ASN A 116 9.03 -2.88 25.35
C ASN A 116 9.77 -3.31 26.63
N GLU A 117 10.03 -2.41 27.57
CA GLU A 117 10.82 -2.74 28.76
C GLU A 117 10.38 -4.06 29.43
N PRO A 118 11.31 -4.98 29.73
CA PRO A 118 12.78 -4.87 29.62
C PRO A 118 13.36 -5.30 28.25
N TYR A 119 12.53 -5.61 27.26
CA TYR A 119 12.93 -6.16 25.96
C TYR A 119 12.92 -5.11 24.85
N SER A 120 14.09 -4.87 24.27
CA SER A 120 14.26 -4.09 23.05
C SER A 120 14.90 -4.94 21.96
N GLY A 121 14.52 -4.72 20.70
CA GLY A 121 15.15 -5.44 19.59
C GLY A 121 14.75 -4.92 18.22
N THR A 122 15.34 -5.51 17.19
CA THR A 122 15.03 -5.24 15.79
C THR A 122 14.17 -6.34 15.19
N PHE A 123 13.46 -6.03 14.11
CA PHE A 123 12.73 -7.01 13.32
C PHE A 123 12.80 -6.65 11.83
N GLU A 124 12.62 -7.67 11.00
CA GLU A 124 12.45 -7.54 9.56
C GLU A 124 11.14 -8.19 9.14
N LEU A 125 10.37 -7.51 8.31
CA LEU A 125 9.10 -7.98 7.75
C LEU A 125 9.09 -7.72 6.25
N LYS A 126 8.82 -8.76 5.46
CA LYS A 126 8.64 -8.60 4.01
C LYS A 126 7.16 -8.46 3.70
N ARG A 127 6.80 -7.46 2.89
CA ARG A 127 5.42 -7.27 2.45
C ARG A 127 5.34 -6.95 0.96
N LYS A 128 4.64 -7.81 0.22
CA LYS A 128 4.29 -7.54 -1.17
C LYS A 128 3.16 -6.52 -1.23
N ILE A 129 3.26 -5.54 -2.12
CA ILE A 129 2.18 -4.58 -2.41
C ILE A 129 1.80 -4.70 -3.89
N ASP A 130 0.54 -5.01 -4.14
CA ASP A 130 -0.06 -5.07 -5.47
C ASP A 130 -1.33 -4.22 -5.47
N ILE A 131 -1.56 -3.46 -6.54
CA ILE A 131 -2.74 -2.61 -6.71
C ILE A 131 -3.42 -2.95 -8.02
N LEU A 132 -4.72 -3.24 -7.97
CA LEU A 132 -5.58 -3.39 -9.13
C LEU A 132 -6.58 -2.24 -9.13
N THR A 133 -6.65 -1.48 -10.22
CA THR A 133 -7.55 -0.34 -10.34
C THR A 133 -8.42 -0.48 -11.58
N LEU A 134 -9.72 -0.26 -11.41
CA LEU A 134 -10.64 0.07 -12.50
C LEU A 134 -10.82 1.59 -12.51
N THR A 135 -10.46 2.23 -13.61
CA THR A 135 -10.50 3.69 -13.75
C THR A 135 -11.51 4.06 -14.82
N VAL A 136 -12.35 5.06 -14.53
CA VAL A 136 -13.19 5.74 -15.51
C VAL A 136 -12.77 7.20 -15.54
N GLY A 137 -12.39 7.70 -16.71
CA GLY A 137 -11.97 9.07 -16.94
C GLY A 137 -12.73 9.69 -18.11
N SER A 138 -12.69 11.01 -18.19
CA SER A 138 -13.20 11.76 -19.34
C SER A 138 -12.24 12.91 -19.61
N LYS A 139 -11.94 13.17 -20.89
CA LYS A 139 -11.23 14.39 -21.28
C LYS A 139 -12.27 15.49 -21.54
N PHE A 140 -12.00 16.67 -20.99
CA PHE A 140 -12.78 17.90 -21.19
C PHE A 140 -11.98 18.87 -22.05
#